data_AF-N6VDG7-F1
#
_entry.id   AF-N6VDG7-F1
#
_cell.length_a   1.000
_cell.length_b   1.000
_cell.length_c   1.000
_cell.angle_alpha   90.00
_cell.angle_beta   90.00
_cell.angle_gamma   90.00
#
_symmetry.space_group_name_H-M   'P 1'
#
loop_
_entity.id
_entity.type
_entity.pdbx_description
1 polymer ?
#
loop_
_entity_poly.entity_id
_entity_poly.type
_entity_poly.pdbx_seq_one_letter_code
_entity_poly.pdbx_strand_id
1 'polypeptide(L)'
;MKISKFATGVEVSGNGAFKMTGGGEITGNGNGAGVSASGDGDVTLEGGVTISNVQTGVSMEGTGGTLIMKGDSTISLASGSNYGVGVYVGSGVTSASLARVTIEGRGGGTGIYAVGTTGMMMTLDDVKISRVEVGVKVEKGIFKMDGGSVTEFTEKGVSVGSGVKSASLARVKIEGKGSGQGTGIYAAGGETVTLTEVTISRVQTGVYAEKGTFKMDGGEIKEFTGYGVSVGENVTSAELTRVKIEGKGSGQGTGVHAKGGETVTLNEVKISKVRVGVDVEKGTLIMKGESTISLANGNSYGVGVYVGDKVESATLMGTTITGQNKWKGEYGDICGGC
;
A
#
# COMPACT_ATOMS: atom_id res chain seq x y z
N MET A 1 -33.31 1.27 9.37
CA MET A 1 -33.13 1.24 10.84
C MET A 1 -32.22 2.39 11.26
N LYS A 2 -32.46 3.01 12.42
CA LYS A 2 -31.62 4.10 12.97
C LYS A 2 -31.25 3.80 14.43
N ILE A 3 -29.96 3.84 14.75
CA ILE A 3 -29.40 3.66 16.09
C ILE A 3 -28.56 4.89 16.41
N SER A 4 -28.68 5.52 17.59
CA SER A 4 -28.00 6.79 17.87
C SER A 4 -27.62 7.02 19.33
N LYS A 5 -26.57 7.83 19.57
CA LYS A 5 -26.10 8.33 20.89
C LYS A 5 -25.56 7.26 21.85
N PHE A 6 -24.91 6.24 21.30
CA PHE A 6 -24.34 5.13 22.06
C PHE A 6 -22.80 5.20 22.12
N ALA A 7 -22.22 4.43 23.03
CA ALA A 7 -20.81 4.05 22.98
C ALA A 7 -20.59 2.84 22.05
N THR A 8 -21.47 1.83 22.12
CA THR A 8 -21.53 0.71 21.15
C THR A 8 -22.91 0.61 20.53
N GLY A 9 -23.02 0.61 19.20
CA GLY A 9 -24.30 0.71 18.51
C GLY A 9 -25.01 -0.62 18.37
N VAL A 10 -24.28 -1.60 17.89
CA VAL A 10 -24.69 -3.00 17.81
C VAL A 10 -23.61 -3.86 18.44
N GLU A 11 -24.02 -4.79 19.29
CA GLU A 11 -23.13 -5.80 19.88
C GLU A 11 -23.58 -7.20 19.46
N VAL A 12 -22.65 -7.98 18.92
CA VAL A 12 -22.82 -9.38 18.55
C VAL A 12 -21.90 -10.21 19.44
N SER A 13 -22.44 -11.23 20.10
CA SER A 13 -21.68 -12.07 21.02
C SER A 13 -21.96 -13.55 20.78
N GLY A 14 -21.01 -14.39 21.19
CA GLY A 14 -21.07 -15.84 20.99
C GLY A 14 -21.10 -16.19 19.50
N ASN A 15 -22.08 -17.01 19.10
CA ASN A 15 -22.26 -17.45 17.70
C ASN A 15 -23.39 -16.67 17.00
N GLY A 16 -23.75 -15.49 17.53
CA GLY A 16 -24.83 -14.67 16.99
C GLY A 16 -24.49 -14.12 15.60
N ALA A 17 -25.50 -13.86 14.79
CA ALA A 17 -25.34 -13.21 13.50
C ALA A 17 -26.11 -11.88 13.49
N PHE A 18 -25.44 -10.81 13.08
CA PHE A 18 -26.09 -9.53 12.82
C PHE A 18 -26.13 -9.24 11.33
N LYS A 19 -27.33 -8.93 10.84
CA LYS A 19 -27.55 -8.58 9.45
C LYS A 19 -28.38 -7.30 9.35
N MET A 20 -27.81 -6.29 8.70
CA MET A 20 -28.49 -5.05 8.36
C MET A 20 -28.55 -4.94 6.83
N THR A 21 -29.74 -5.09 6.26
CA THR A 21 -29.98 -4.99 4.81
C THR A 21 -30.94 -3.86 4.47
N GLY A 22 -30.78 -3.29 3.27
CA GLY A 22 -31.60 -2.16 2.83
C GLY A 22 -31.13 -0.82 3.40
N GLY A 23 -29.88 -0.77 3.88
CA GLY A 23 -29.25 0.42 4.43
C GLY A 23 -29.66 0.75 5.87
N GLY A 24 -29.29 1.96 6.29
CA GLY A 24 -29.64 2.52 7.59
C GLY A 24 -28.47 3.22 8.26
N GLU A 25 -28.71 3.75 9.46
CA GLU A 25 -27.80 4.68 10.12
C GLU A 25 -27.46 4.24 11.55
N ILE A 26 -26.17 4.25 11.87
CA ILE A 26 -25.59 3.91 13.17
C ILE A 26 -24.72 5.11 13.59
N THR A 27 -25.19 5.93 14.52
CA THR A 27 -24.51 7.17 14.94
C THR A 27 -24.02 7.10 16.39
N GLY A 28 -22.71 7.05 16.59
CA GLY A 28 -22.09 7.04 17.92
C GLY A 28 -22.10 8.39 18.60
N ASN A 29 -21.60 8.42 19.85
CA ASN A 29 -21.39 9.63 20.64
C ASN A 29 -19.96 10.19 20.55
N GLY A 30 -19.12 9.63 19.68
CA GLY A 30 -17.71 9.98 19.52
C GLY A 30 -16.74 8.92 20.06
N ASN A 31 -17.22 7.98 20.88
CA ASN A 31 -16.44 6.91 21.49
C ASN A 31 -16.95 5.53 21.06
N GLY A 32 -16.14 4.49 21.29
CA GLY A 32 -16.51 3.08 21.07
C GLY A 32 -16.82 2.73 19.62
N ALA A 33 -17.54 1.62 19.43
CA ALA A 33 -17.76 1.00 18.11
C ALA A 33 -19.16 1.24 17.55
N GLY A 34 -19.28 1.44 16.23
CA GLY A 34 -20.57 1.40 15.56
C GLY A 34 -21.21 0.02 15.65
N VAL A 35 -20.46 -0.99 15.18
CA VAL A 35 -20.78 -2.41 15.32
C VAL A 35 -19.60 -3.10 15.99
N SER A 36 -19.86 -3.89 17.04
CA SER A 36 -18.87 -4.73 17.71
C SER A 36 -19.32 -6.18 17.65
N ALA A 37 -18.44 -7.08 17.25
CA ALA A 37 -18.66 -8.52 17.28
C ALA A 37 -17.56 -9.22 18.08
N SER A 38 -17.97 -10.07 19.00
CA SER A 38 -17.15 -10.93 19.85
C SER A 38 -17.55 -12.40 19.67
N GLY A 39 -16.63 -13.34 19.93
CA GLY A 39 -16.87 -14.77 19.68
C GLY A 39 -16.76 -15.15 18.21
N ASP A 40 -17.65 -16.01 17.72
CA ASP A 40 -17.65 -16.51 16.33
C ASP A 40 -18.75 -15.84 15.48
N GLY A 41 -19.24 -14.68 15.93
CA GLY A 41 -20.40 -14.03 15.34
C GLY A 41 -20.14 -13.41 13.96
N ASP A 42 -21.13 -13.54 13.08
CA ASP A 42 -21.10 -12.99 11.72
C ASP A 42 -21.74 -11.60 11.66
N VAL A 43 -21.11 -10.69 10.91
CA VAL A 43 -21.63 -9.34 10.66
C VAL A 43 -21.81 -9.13 9.17
N THR A 44 -23.04 -8.81 8.76
CA THR A 44 -23.41 -8.46 7.38
C THR A 44 -24.07 -7.09 7.33
N LEU A 45 -23.42 -6.12 6.69
CA LEU A 45 -23.92 -4.76 6.47
C LEU A 45 -24.07 -4.50 4.97
N GLU A 46 -25.30 -4.36 4.49
CA GLU A 46 -25.58 -4.25 3.06
C GLU A 46 -26.63 -3.18 2.73
N GLY A 47 -26.52 -2.60 1.53
CA GLY A 47 -27.51 -1.68 0.99
C GLY A 47 -27.35 -0.22 1.43
N GLY A 48 -26.11 0.21 1.72
CA GLY A 48 -25.79 1.60 2.03
C GLY A 48 -25.93 1.92 3.52
N VAL A 49 -25.21 1.18 4.36
CA VAL A 49 -25.18 1.45 5.80
C VAL A 49 -24.24 2.62 6.07
N THR A 50 -24.70 3.61 6.84
CA THR A 50 -23.88 4.73 7.31
C THR A 50 -23.57 4.56 8.79
N ILE A 51 -22.29 4.50 9.13
CA ILE A 51 -21.78 4.52 10.49
C ILE A 51 -21.05 5.85 10.70
N SER A 52 -21.41 6.62 11.72
CA SER A 52 -20.86 7.96 11.90
C SER A 52 -20.60 8.30 13.37
N ASN A 53 -19.66 9.22 13.60
CA ASN A 53 -19.32 9.75 14.92
C ASN A 53 -18.95 8.64 15.94
N VAL A 54 -18.10 7.71 15.50
CA VAL A 54 -17.59 6.60 16.31
C VAL A 54 -16.07 6.64 16.37
N GLN A 55 -15.49 6.03 17.40
CA GLN A 55 -14.05 5.79 17.44
C GLN A 55 -13.68 4.64 16.50
N THR A 56 -14.46 3.57 16.51
CA THR A 56 -14.31 2.42 15.61
C THR A 56 -15.58 2.22 14.79
N GLY A 57 -15.47 2.08 13.47
CA GLY A 57 -16.64 1.81 12.63
C GLY A 57 -17.23 0.44 12.89
N VAL A 58 -16.46 -0.59 12.55
CA VAL A 58 -16.77 -2.01 12.81
C VAL A 58 -15.58 -2.64 13.53
N SER A 59 -15.82 -3.25 14.69
CA SER A 59 -14.83 -4.03 15.44
C SER A 59 -15.20 -5.50 15.42
N MET A 60 -14.37 -6.34 14.79
CA MET A 60 -14.49 -7.79 14.84
C MET A 60 -13.39 -8.33 15.78
N GLU A 61 -13.68 -8.47 17.07
CA GLU A 61 -12.72 -8.93 18.10
C GLU A 61 -12.82 -10.44 18.36
N GLY A 62 -13.64 -11.12 17.57
CA GLY A 62 -13.96 -12.53 17.73
C GLY A 62 -12.80 -13.53 17.63
N THR A 63 -13.07 -14.73 18.16
CA THR A 63 -12.28 -15.95 17.94
C THR A 63 -12.56 -16.61 16.59
N GLY A 64 -13.58 -16.12 15.88
CA GLY A 64 -14.06 -16.62 14.59
C GLY A 64 -14.89 -15.57 13.86
N GLY A 65 -15.88 -16.04 13.10
CA GLY A 65 -16.84 -15.19 12.38
C GLY A 65 -16.33 -14.59 11.08
N THR A 66 -17.24 -13.94 10.37
CA THR A 66 -17.03 -13.28 9.09
C THR A 66 -17.59 -11.86 9.08
N LEU A 67 -16.93 -10.97 8.35
CA LEU A 67 -17.45 -9.62 8.07
C LEU A 67 -17.75 -9.47 6.58
N ILE A 68 -18.98 -9.07 6.25
CA ILE A 68 -19.38 -8.59 4.94
C ILE A 68 -19.91 -7.17 5.10
N MET A 69 -19.30 -6.20 4.42
CA MET A 69 -19.82 -4.84 4.36
C MET A 69 -19.81 -4.34 2.92
N LYS A 70 -20.98 -4.06 2.35
CA LYS A 70 -21.07 -3.66 0.94
C LYS A 70 -22.22 -2.72 0.60
N GLY A 71 -22.19 -2.26 -0.64
CA GLY A 71 -23.29 -1.51 -1.25
C GLY A 71 -23.26 -0.03 -0.89
N ASP A 72 -22.14 0.64 -1.15
CA ASP A 72 -21.99 2.08 -0.99
C ASP A 72 -22.14 2.53 0.48
N SER A 73 -21.68 1.66 1.38
CA SER A 73 -21.70 1.92 2.82
C SER A 73 -20.60 2.91 3.22
N THR A 74 -20.84 3.71 4.26
CA THR A 74 -19.93 4.77 4.70
C THR A 74 -19.61 4.66 6.18
N ILE A 75 -18.35 4.87 6.53
CA ILE A 75 -17.86 5.01 7.91
C ILE A 75 -17.20 6.38 8.05
N SER A 76 -17.65 7.19 9.00
CA SER A 76 -17.05 8.49 9.32
C SER A 76 -16.62 8.51 10.78
N LEU A 77 -15.31 8.60 11.02
CA LEU A 77 -14.75 8.60 12.36
C LEU A 77 -14.96 9.93 13.08
N ALA A 78 -15.04 9.86 14.41
CA ALA A 78 -15.21 11.01 15.28
C ALA A 78 -13.96 11.91 15.32
N SER A 79 -14.17 13.22 15.45
CA SER A 79 -13.10 14.19 15.66
C SER A 79 -12.38 13.96 17.00
N GLY A 80 -11.06 14.15 17.04
CA GLY A 80 -10.25 13.97 18.26
C GLY A 80 -9.81 12.53 18.56
N SER A 81 -10.30 11.55 17.79
CA SER A 81 -9.83 10.17 17.88
C SER A 81 -8.53 9.99 17.08
N ASN A 82 -7.40 10.28 17.71
CA ASN A 82 -6.08 10.06 17.09
C ASN A 82 -5.80 8.57 16.79
N TYR A 83 -6.58 7.66 17.37
CA TYR A 83 -6.44 6.21 17.24
C TYR A 83 -7.69 5.53 16.64
N GLY A 84 -8.57 6.28 15.98
CA GLY A 84 -9.80 5.74 15.42
C GLY A 84 -9.52 4.69 14.35
N VAL A 85 -10.38 3.67 14.25
CA VAL A 85 -10.25 2.60 13.26
C VAL A 85 -11.53 2.48 12.44
N GLY A 86 -11.47 2.61 11.11
CA GLY A 86 -12.67 2.40 10.29
C GLY A 86 -13.20 0.98 10.44
N VAL A 87 -12.37 -0.01 10.12
CA VAL A 87 -12.68 -1.43 10.33
C VAL A 87 -11.51 -2.14 10.99
N TYR A 88 -11.79 -2.76 12.15
CA TYR A 88 -10.85 -3.60 12.87
C TYR A 88 -11.22 -5.07 12.69
N VAL A 89 -10.24 -5.90 12.30
CA VAL A 89 -10.38 -7.34 12.12
C VAL A 89 -9.36 -8.05 13.01
N GLY A 90 -9.85 -8.68 14.06
CA GLY A 90 -9.08 -9.35 15.10
C GLY A 90 -8.41 -10.65 14.64
N SER A 91 -7.64 -11.25 15.54
CA SER A 91 -6.80 -12.41 15.24
C SER A 91 -7.56 -13.72 15.06
N GLY A 92 -8.83 -13.83 15.47
CA GLY A 92 -9.64 -15.04 15.27
C GLY A 92 -10.53 -15.01 14.03
N VAL A 93 -10.72 -13.83 13.42
CA VAL A 93 -11.66 -13.66 12.30
C VAL A 93 -11.21 -14.47 11.08
N THR A 94 -12.17 -15.16 10.45
CA THR A 94 -11.90 -16.08 9.34
C THR A 94 -11.84 -15.37 7.99
N SER A 95 -12.69 -14.37 7.78
CA SER A 95 -12.64 -13.53 6.57
C SER A 95 -13.31 -12.19 6.79
N ALA A 96 -12.87 -11.19 6.03
CA ALA A 96 -13.52 -9.90 5.94
C ALA A 96 -13.54 -9.44 4.47
N SER A 97 -14.74 -9.08 4.00
CA SER A 97 -14.99 -8.64 2.63
C SER A 97 -15.72 -7.30 2.65
N LEU A 98 -15.06 -6.28 2.13
CA LEU A 98 -15.63 -4.94 1.96
C LEU A 98 -15.74 -4.63 0.48
N ALA A 99 -16.91 -4.19 0.02
CA ALA A 99 -17.14 -3.86 -1.38
C ALA A 99 -17.92 -2.54 -1.55
N ARG A 100 -17.35 -1.55 -2.24
CA ARG A 100 -17.88 -0.18 -2.34
C ARG A 100 -18.14 0.40 -0.95
N VAL A 101 -17.08 0.53 -0.16
CA VAL A 101 -17.13 1.11 1.18
C VAL A 101 -16.27 2.37 1.21
N THR A 102 -16.81 3.45 1.77
CA THR A 102 -16.06 4.69 2.02
C THR A 102 -15.75 4.82 3.51
N ILE A 103 -14.48 5.05 3.85
CA ILE A 103 -14.01 5.28 5.22
C ILE A 103 -13.34 6.64 5.26
N GLU A 104 -13.90 7.58 6.01
CA GLU A 104 -13.34 8.92 6.20
C GLU A 104 -12.84 9.09 7.64
N GLY A 105 -11.53 9.30 7.78
CA GLY A 105 -10.91 9.66 9.05
C GLY A 105 -10.90 11.18 9.31
N ARG A 106 -10.05 11.58 10.25
CA ARG A 106 -9.86 12.99 10.69
C ARG A 106 -8.39 13.42 10.75
N GLY A 107 -7.50 12.66 10.13
CA GLY A 107 -6.07 12.93 9.99
C GLY A 107 -5.16 12.04 10.84
N GLY A 108 -5.71 11.24 11.75
CA GLY A 108 -5.02 10.21 12.52
C GLY A 108 -5.72 8.85 12.39
N GLY A 109 -5.21 7.83 13.08
CA GLY A 109 -5.83 6.50 13.13
C GLY A 109 -5.64 5.68 11.86
N THR A 110 -6.36 4.56 11.77
CA THR A 110 -6.23 3.60 10.66
C THR A 110 -7.55 3.42 9.93
N GLY A 111 -7.56 3.45 8.60
CA GLY A 111 -8.77 3.17 7.83
C GLY A 111 -9.24 1.74 8.06
N ILE A 112 -8.35 0.78 7.79
CA ILE A 112 -8.60 -0.65 8.00
C ILE A 112 -7.40 -1.29 8.69
N TYR A 113 -7.65 -1.97 9.80
CA TYR A 113 -6.63 -2.72 10.53
C TYR A 113 -7.04 -4.18 10.68
N ALA A 114 -6.36 -5.06 9.96
CA ALA A 114 -6.55 -6.50 10.01
C ALA A 114 -5.35 -7.20 10.62
N VAL A 115 -5.53 -7.74 11.82
CA VAL A 115 -4.55 -8.61 12.49
C VAL A 115 -4.60 -10.00 11.84
N GLY A 116 -5.78 -10.64 11.85
CA GLY A 116 -6.06 -11.91 11.20
C GLY A 116 -5.27 -13.12 11.71
N THR A 117 -5.67 -14.30 11.21
CA THR A 117 -4.85 -15.53 11.25
C THR A 117 -4.06 -15.68 9.95
N THR A 118 -3.13 -16.64 9.88
CA THR A 118 -2.42 -17.02 8.65
C THR A 118 -3.35 -17.45 7.51
N GLY A 119 -4.55 -17.96 7.83
CA GLY A 119 -5.55 -18.39 6.84
C GLY A 119 -6.62 -17.34 6.52
N MET A 120 -6.63 -16.20 7.24
CA MET A 120 -7.67 -15.18 7.08
C MET A 120 -7.60 -14.55 5.70
N MET A 121 -8.75 -14.40 5.04
CA MET A 121 -8.86 -13.69 3.76
C MET A 121 -9.44 -12.30 3.97
N MET A 122 -8.66 -11.28 3.63
CA MET A 122 -9.09 -9.87 3.62
C MET A 122 -9.26 -9.40 2.18
N THR A 123 -10.48 -9.07 1.79
CA THR A 123 -10.82 -8.61 0.43
C THR A 123 -11.43 -7.23 0.45
N LEU A 124 -10.82 -6.31 -0.28
CA LEU A 124 -11.30 -4.94 -0.50
C LEU A 124 -11.60 -4.75 -1.99
N ASP A 125 -12.84 -4.41 -2.33
CA ASP A 125 -13.28 -4.16 -3.70
C ASP A 125 -13.88 -2.75 -3.80
N ASP A 126 -13.26 -1.87 -4.57
CA ASP A 126 -13.60 -0.45 -4.69
C ASP A 126 -13.78 0.27 -3.33
N VAL A 127 -12.87 0.00 -2.39
CA VAL A 127 -12.87 0.63 -1.06
C VAL A 127 -12.09 1.94 -1.09
N LYS A 128 -12.70 3.01 -0.57
CA LYS A 128 -12.14 4.37 -0.53
C LYS A 128 -11.86 4.76 0.90
N ILE A 129 -10.61 5.14 1.18
CA ILE A 129 -10.14 5.53 2.51
C ILE A 129 -9.47 6.90 2.39
N SER A 130 -9.81 7.82 3.28
CA SER A 130 -9.18 9.15 3.29
C SER A 130 -8.93 9.70 4.69
N ARG A 131 -7.94 10.60 4.79
CA ARG A 131 -7.65 11.42 5.98
C ARG A 131 -7.34 10.56 7.21
N VAL A 132 -6.38 9.66 7.08
CA VAL A 132 -5.94 8.73 8.14
C VAL A 132 -4.43 8.80 8.33
N GLU A 133 -3.89 8.21 9.38
CA GLU A 133 -2.44 8.03 9.48
C GLU A 133 -1.98 6.86 8.60
N VAL A 134 -2.70 5.74 8.72
CA VAL A 134 -2.51 4.53 7.92
C VAL A 134 -3.79 4.19 7.16
N GLY A 135 -3.72 3.98 5.86
CA GLY A 135 -4.87 3.58 5.05
C GLY A 135 -5.34 2.18 5.39
N VAL A 136 -4.54 1.19 5.00
CA VAL A 136 -4.79 -0.23 5.24
C VAL A 136 -3.57 -0.85 5.91
N LYS A 137 -3.77 -1.57 7.00
CA LYS A 137 -2.74 -2.37 7.67
C LYS A 137 -3.23 -3.81 7.78
N VAL A 138 -2.51 -4.75 7.17
CA VAL A 138 -2.78 -6.19 7.28
C VAL A 138 -1.55 -6.89 7.84
N GLU A 139 -1.68 -7.62 8.95
CA GLU A 139 -0.53 -8.26 9.59
C GLU A 139 -0.31 -9.71 9.16
N LYS A 140 -1.40 -10.44 8.91
CA LYS A 140 -1.39 -11.87 8.55
C LYS A 140 -2.49 -12.21 7.54
N GLY A 141 -2.36 -13.38 6.92
CA GLY A 141 -3.38 -13.95 6.05
C GLY A 141 -3.12 -13.73 4.57
N ILE A 142 -4.18 -13.67 3.79
CA ILE A 142 -4.18 -13.35 2.36
C ILE A 142 -4.88 -12.02 2.19
N PHE A 143 -4.22 -11.07 1.52
CA PHE A 143 -4.77 -9.74 1.29
C PHE A 143 -5.00 -9.48 -0.19
N LYS A 144 -6.21 -9.06 -0.54
CA LYS A 144 -6.58 -8.59 -1.88
C LYS A 144 -7.23 -7.22 -1.79
N MET A 145 -6.76 -6.29 -2.61
CA MET A 145 -7.42 -5.00 -2.83
C MET A 145 -7.52 -4.74 -4.33
N ASP A 146 -8.74 -4.53 -4.82
CA ASP A 146 -9.03 -4.28 -6.22
C ASP A 146 -9.82 -2.99 -6.37
N GLY A 147 -9.31 -2.05 -7.17
CA GLY A 147 -9.87 -0.71 -7.30
C GLY A 147 -9.77 0.13 -6.03
N GLY A 148 -10.60 1.17 -5.96
CA GLY A 148 -10.67 2.04 -4.80
C GLY A 148 -9.45 2.96 -4.64
N SER A 149 -9.34 3.58 -3.47
CA SER A 149 -8.28 4.56 -3.20
C SER A 149 -7.93 4.71 -1.73
N VAL A 150 -6.68 5.02 -1.45
CA VAL A 150 -6.21 5.51 -0.15
C VAL A 150 -5.60 6.89 -0.33
N THR A 151 -6.22 7.94 0.23
CA THR A 151 -5.78 9.33 0.02
C THR A 151 -5.58 10.09 1.32
N GLU A 152 -4.76 11.14 1.25
CA GLU A 152 -4.48 12.03 2.39
C GLU A 152 -3.94 11.32 3.64
N PHE A 153 -3.23 10.20 3.45
CA PHE A 153 -2.56 9.53 4.55
C PHE A 153 -1.25 10.24 4.93
N THR A 154 -0.81 10.07 6.17
CA THR A 154 0.40 10.72 6.69
C THR A 154 1.59 9.78 6.90
N GLU A 155 1.36 8.51 7.24
CA GLU A 155 2.43 7.53 7.46
C GLU A 155 2.51 6.51 6.33
N LYS A 156 1.48 5.67 6.17
CA LYS A 156 1.46 4.58 5.18
C LYS A 156 0.12 4.50 4.45
N GLY A 157 0.17 4.39 3.13
CA GLY A 157 -1.05 4.13 2.34
C GLY A 157 -1.53 2.71 2.62
N VAL A 158 -0.69 1.73 2.30
CA VAL A 158 -0.93 0.32 2.58
C VAL A 158 0.29 -0.29 3.27
N SER A 159 0.07 -1.00 4.36
CA SER A 159 1.09 -1.74 5.12
C SER A 159 0.76 -3.23 5.10
N VAL A 160 1.64 -4.01 4.48
CA VAL A 160 1.57 -5.48 4.42
C VAL A 160 2.61 -6.04 5.39
N GLY A 161 2.13 -6.67 6.46
CA GLY A 161 2.92 -7.24 7.53
C GLY A 161 3.52 -8.58 7.14
N SER A 162 4.64 -8.93 7.79
CA SER A 162 5.47 -10.08 7.45
C SER A 162 4.82 -11.46 7.58
N GLY A 163 3.64 -11.56 8.22
CA GLY A 163 2.84 -12.78 8.31
C GLY A 163 1.79 -12.91 7.20
N VAL A 164 1.69 -11.95 6.28
CA VAL A 164 0.82 -12.05 5.10
C VAL A 164 1.43 -13.02 4.11
N LYS A 165 0.73 -14.09 3.76
CA LYS A 165 1.21 -15.09 2.80
C LYS A 165 1.33 -14.50 1.40
N SER A 166 0.28 -13.82 0.95
CA SER A 166 0.26 -13.14 -0.34
C SER A 166 -0.57 -11.87 -0.27
N ALA A 167 -0.07 -10.80 -0.89
CA ALA A 167 -0.80 -9.56 -1.08
C ALA A 167 -0.93 -9.22 -2.58
N SER A 168 -2.14 -8.95 -3.03
CA SER A 168 -2.41 -8.51 -4.40
C SER A 168 -3.19 -7.20 -4.38
N LEU A 169 -2.63 -6.17 -4.99
CA LEU A 169 -3.28 -4.88 -5.20
C LEU A 169 -3.43 -4.63 -6.69
N ALA A 170 -4.64 -4.37 -7.16
CA ALA A 170 -4.92 -4.09 -8.57
C ALA A 170 -5.69 -2.77 -8.71
N ARG A 171 -5.29 -1.90 -9.65
CA ARG A 171 -6.02 -0.67 -10.01
C ARG A 171 -6.30 0.29 -8.84
N VAL A 172 -5.42 0.28 -7.82
CA VAL A 172 -5.58 1.10 -6.61
C VAL A 172 -4.89 2.44 -6.79
N LYS A 173 -5.56 3.53 -6.37
CA LYS A 173 -4.93 4.85 -6.23
C LYS A 173 -4.47 5.09 -4.80
N ILE A 174 -3.19 5.43 -4.61
CA ILE A 174 -2.58 5.75 -3.31
C ILE A 174 -1.96 7.15 -3.38
N GLU A 175 -2.42 8.07 -2.54
CA GLU A 175 -1.99 9.47 -2.57
C GLU A 175 -1.73 10.01 -1.16
N GLY A 176 -0.48 10.37 -0.87
CA GLY A 176 -0.10 10.97 0.41
C GLY A 176 -0.67 12.39 0.58
N LYS A 177 -0.70 12.90 1.82
CA LYS A 177 -1.25 14.23 2.15
C LYS A 177 -0.51 15.42 1.50
N GLY A 178 0.63 15.21 0.83
CA GLY A 178 1.27 16.24 0.00
C GLY A 178 2.58 16.85 0.53
N SER A 179 3.07 16.41 1.69
CA SER A 179 4.36 16.87 2.23
C SER A 179 5.57 16.12 1.65
N GLY A 180 5.36 15.11 0.79
CA GLY A 180 6.43 14.22 0.36
C GLY A 180 6.99 13.40 1.53
N GLN A 181 6.14 13.11 2.52
CA GLN A 181 6.39 12.25 3.67
C GLN A 181 5.57 10.95 3.51
N GLY A 182 5.94 9.93 4.29
CA GLY A 182 5.23 8.65 4.32
C GLY A 182 5.57 7.73 3.16
N THR A 183 5.05 6.50 3.24
CA THR A 183 5.27 5.43 2.26
C THR A 183 3.95 5.06 1.60
N GLY A 184 3.91 5.00 0.27
CA GLY A 184 2.71 4.54 -0.44
C GLY A 184 2.35 3.12 -0.06
N ILE A 185 3.25 2.18 -0.35
CA ILE A 185 3.12 0.77 0.03
C ILE A 185 4.35 0.33 0.80
N TYR A 186 4.15 -0.12 2.04
CA TYR A 186 5.18 -0.73 2.87
C TYR A 186 4.90 -2.23 2.97
N ALA A 187 5.73 -3.03 2.33
CA ALA A 187 5.67 -4.49 2.38
C ALA A 187 6.80 -5.01 3.28
N ALA A 188 6.51 -5.11 4.59
CA ALA A 188 7.42 -5.66 5.61
C ALA A 188 7.74 -7.14 5.36
N GLY A 189 6.89 -7.82 4.59
CA GLY A 189 7.12 -9.15 4.08
C GLY A 189 5.84 -9.87 3.73
N GLY A 190 5.99 -10.85 2.87
CA GLY A 190 5.06 -11.89 2.53
C GLY A 190 5.75 -12.83 1.56
N GLU A 191 5.20 -14.01 1.27
CA GLU A 191 5.83 -14.87 0.26
C GLU A 191 5.84 -14.13 -1.08
N THR A 192 4.74 -13.45 -1.42
CA THR A 192 4.63 -12.65 -2.64
C THR A 192 3.75 -11.41 -2.46
N VAL A 193 4.24 -10.25 -2.92
CA VAL A 193 3.47 -9.02 -3.07
C VAL A 193 3.40 -8.67 -4.55
N THR A 194 2.19 -8.56 -5.09
CA THR A 194 1.94 -8.21 -6.50
C THR A 194 1.11 -6.94 -6.59
N LEU A 195 1.62 -5.97 -7.34
CA LEU A 195 0.94 -4.73 -7.67
C LEU A 195 0.64 -4.70 -9.17
N THR A 196 -0.60 -4.46 -9.55
CA THR A 196 -1.01 -4.37 -10.95
C THR A 196 -1.72 -3.05 -11.19
N GLU A 197 -1.21 -2.23 -12.09
CA GLU A 197 -1.82 -0.93 -12.45
C GLU A 197 -2.07 0.00 -11.23
N VAL A 198 -1.21 -0.09 -10.21
CA VAL A 198 -1.30 0.75 -9.00
C VAL A 198 -0.70 2.13 -9.28
N THR A 199 -1.39 3.18 -8.85
CA THR A 199 -0.89 4.56 -8.93
C THR A 199 -0.53 5.07 -7.54
N ILE A 200 0.70 5.53 -7.35
CA ILE A 200 1.20 6.08 -6.08
C ILE A 200 1.68 7.51 -6.31
N SER A 201 1.31 8.44 -5.42
CA SER A 201 1.75 9.83 -5.53
C SER A 201 1.90 10.57 -4.22
N ARG A 202 2.71 11.65 -4.22
CA ARG A 202 2.86 12.62 -3.11
C ARG A 202 3.40 12.03 -1.81
N VAL A 203 4.35 11.10 -1.93
CA VAL A 203 4.96 10.33 -0.82
C VAL A 203 6.46 10.59 -0.70
N GLN A 204 7.08 10.13 0.39
CA GLN A 204 8.55 10.04 0.43
C GLN A 204 9.03 8.84 -0.37
N THR A 205 8.42 7.68 -0.11
CA THR A 205 8.73 6.41 -0.76
C THR A 205 7.49 5.87 -1.45
N GLY A 206 7.56 5.57 -2.74
CA GLY A 206 6.46 4.95 -3.48
C GLY A 206 6.15 3.57 -2.92
N VAL A 207 7.08 2.64 -3.11
CA VAL A 207 7.03 1.28 -2.57
C VAL A 207 8.31 0.96 -1.81
N TYR A 208 8.17 0.35 -0.64
CA TYR A 208 9.26 -0.31 0.05
C TYR A 208 8.94 -1.79 0.25
N ALA A 209 9.71 -2.66 -0.39
CA ALA A 209 9.61 -4.11 -0.25
C ALA A 209 10.79 -4.60 0.59
N GLU A 210 10.53 -5.14 1.78
CA GLU A 210 11.58 -5.50 2.74
C GLU A 210 12.12 -6.92 2.56
N LYS A 211 11.24 -7.86 2.19
CA LYS A 211 11.58 -9.28 1.97
C LYS A 211 10.57 -10.03 1.09
N GLY A 212 10.92 -11.24 0.67
CA GLY A 212 10.08 -12.12 -0.14
C GLY A 212 10.15 -11.79 -1.63
N THR A 213 9.13 -12.14 -2.40
CA THR A 213 9.05 -11.78 -3.83
C THR A 213 8.18 -10.54 -4.03
N PHE A 214 8.69 -9.56 -4.77
CA PHE A 214 7.98 -8.34 -5.13
C PHE A 214 7.77 -8.25 -6.64
N LYS A 215 6.53 -8.02 -7.07
CA LYS A 215 6.17 -7.84 -8.47
C LYS A 215 5.32 -6.58 -8.64
N MET A 216 5.65 -5.76 -9.62
CA MET A 216 4.85 -4.62 -10.05
C MET A 216 4.70 -4.62 -11.57
N ASP A 217 3.48 -4.74 -12.06
CA ASP A 217 3.16 -4.76 -13.49
C ASP A 217 2.24 -3.59 -13.86
N GLY A 218 2.73 -2.71 -14.72
CA GLY A 218 2.08 -1.44 -15.03
C GLY A 218 2.08 -0.45 -13.86
N GLY A 219 1.23 0.58 -13.98
CA GLY A 219 1.07 1.59 -12.94
C GLY A 219 2.10 2.71 -12.99
N GLU A 220 1.95 3.64 -12.04
CA GLU A 220 2.75 4.87 -11.98
C GLU A 220 3.09 5.22 -10.53
N ILE A 221 4.35 5.55 -10.27
CA ILE A 221 4.80 6.15 -9.02
C ILE A 221 5.30 7.55 -9.35
N LYS A 222 4.67 8.59 -8.81
CA LYS A 222 5.03 9.97 -9.13
C LYS A 222 5.15 10.90 -7.93
N GLU A 223 5.82 12.02 -8.11
CA GLU A 223 5.95 13.09 -7.10
C GLU A 223 6.57 12.62 -5.78
N PHE A 224 7.39 11.55 -5.82
CA PHE A 224 8.12 11.09 -4.65
C PHE A 224 9.39 11.93 -4.42
N THR A 225 9.86 11.97 -3.18
CA THR A 225 11.04 12.75 -2.77
C THR A 225 12.26 11.90 -2.41
N GLY A 226 12.03 10.68 -1.91
CA GLY A 226 13.07 9.71 -1.53
C GLY A 226 13.25 8.64 -2.60
N TYR A 227 12.43 7.59 -2.57
CA TYR A 227 12.54 6.45 -3.47
C TYR A 227 11.25 6.23 -4.26
N GLY A 228 11.36 5.92 -5.54
CA GLY A 228 10.22 5.40 -6.31
C GLY A 228 9.88 4.01 -5.81
N VAL A 229 10.82 3.08 -6.01
CA VAL A 229 10.80 1.73 -5.45
C VAL A 229 12.09 1.49 -4.68
N SER A 230 11.98 0.97 -3.46
CA SER A 230 13.10 0.57 -2.63
C SER A 230 12.96 -0.90 -2.23
N VAL A 231 14.01 -1.67 -2.50
CA VAL A 231 14.07 -3.12 -2.33
C VAL A 231 15.10 -3.43 -1.24
N GLY A 232 14.64 -4.10 -0.19
CA GLY A 232 15.41 -4.49 0.97
C GLY A 232 16.25 -5.74 0.73
N GLU A 233 17.28 -5.94 1.55
CA GLU A 233 18.29 -6.98 1.37
C GLU A 233 17.75 -8.42 1.37
N ASN A 234 16.58 -8.65 1.97
CA ASN A 234 15.97 -9.97 2.12
C ASN A 234 14.92 -10.28 1.04
N VAL A 235 14.81 -9.45 0.01
CA VAL A 235 13.93 -9.71 -1.14
C VAL A 235 14.57 -10.77 -2.03
N THR A 236 13.87 -11.86 -2.33
CA THR A 236 14.42 -12.92 -3.20
C THR A 236 14.44 -12.46 -4.65
N SER A 237 13.36 -11.83 -5.11
CA SER A 237 13.30 -11.22 -6.44
C SER A 237 12.40 -9.99 -6.44
N ALA A 238 12.79 -8.99 -7.22
CA ALA A 238 11.99 -7.81 -7.52
C ALA A 238 11.81 -7.69 -9.04
N GLU A 239 10.57 -7.75 -9.52
CA GLU A 239 10.23 -7.64 -10.94
C GLU A 239 9.33 -6.43 -11.16
N LEU A 240 9.81 -5.45 -11.92
CA LEU A 240 9.02 -4.30 -12.38
C LEU A 240 8.86 -4.41 -13.88
N THR A 241 7.61 -4.45 -14.35
CA THR A 241 7.28 -4.49 -15.78
C THR A 241 6.37 -3.32 -16.15
N ARG A 242 6.68 -2.57 -17.20
CA ARG A 242 5.85 -1.46 -17.73
C ARG A 242 5.51 -0.37 -16.70
N VAL A 243 6.38 -0.16 -15.71
CA VAL A 243 6.16 0.80 -14.62
C VAL A 243 6.71 2.17 -14.99
N LYS A 244 5.92 3.22 -14.75
CA LYS A 244 6.40 4.61 -14.82
C LYS A 244 6.79 5.12 -13.43
N ILE A 245 8.00 5.65 -13.29
CA ILE A 245 8.55 6.19 -12.03
C ILE A 245 9.02 7.63 -12.29
N GLU A 246 8.37 8.61 -11.67
CA GLU A 246 8.63 10.03 -11.89
C GLU A 246 8.88 10.76 -10.56
N GLY A 247 10.12 11.16 -10.30
CA GLY A 247 10.45 11.95 -9.12
C GLY A 247 9.76 13.33 -9.12
N LYS A 248 9.73 14.00 -7.97
CA LYS A 248 9.13 15.35 -7.84
C LYS A 248 9.80 16.43 -8.72
N GLY A 249 10.97 16.16 -9.30
CA GLY A 249 11.63 17.05 -10.27
C GLY A 249 12.58 18.09 -9.67
N SER A 250 12.85 18.06 -8.36
CA SER A 250 13.86 18.92 -7.71
C SER A 250 15.30 18.43 -7.89
N GLY A 251 15.56 17.44 -8.75
CA GLY A 251 16.87 16.80 -8.86
C GLY A 251 17.26 16.01 -7.61
N GLN A 252 16.27 15.50 -6.87
CA GLN A 252 16.44 14.65 -5.69
C GLN A 252 15.77 13.29 -5.90
N GLY A 253 16.07 12.35 -5.02
CA GLY A 253 15.50 11.01 -5.00
C GLY A 253 16.13 10.03 -5.99
N THR A 254 15.78 8.76 -5.79
CA THR A 254 16.24 7.62 -6.57
C THR A 254 15.03 6.88 -7.15
N GLY A 255 15.06 6.56 -8.44
CA GLY A 255 13.97 5.85 -9.11
C GLY A 255 13.76 4.46 -8.52
N VAL A 256 14.75 3.60 -8.68
CA VAL A 256 14.80 2.26 -8.08
C VAL A 256 16.07 2.14 -7.25
N HIS A 257 15.94 1.78 -5.97
CA HIS A 257 17.06 1.51 -5.08
C HIS A 257 16.95 0.07 -4.55
N ALA A 258 18.00 -0.72 -4.71
CA ALA A 258 18.06 -2.10 -4.27
C ALA A 258 19.29 -2.32 -3.38
N LYS A 259 19.04 -2.41 -2.06
CA LYS A 259 20.08 -2.71 -1.06
C LYS A 259 20.59 -4.15 -1.16
N GLY A 260 19.73 -5.02 -1.65
CA GLY A 260 20.03 -6.40 -1.94
C GLY A 260 18.81 -7.14 -2.46
N GLY A 261 19.06 -8.40 -2.78
CA GLY A 261 18.12 -9.34 -3.36
C GLY A 261 18.77 -10.10 -4.50
N GLU A 262 18.36 -11.35 -4.73
CA GLU A 262 19.08 -12.21 -5.67
C GLU A 262 18.99 -11.64 -7.09
N THR A 263 17.82 -11.14 -7.48
CA THR A 263 17.62 -10.54 -8.81
C THR A 263 16.63 -9.37 -8.79
N VAL A 264 17.04 -8.25 -9.39
CA VAL A 264 16.18 -7.11 -9.72
C VAL A 264 16.02 -7.04 -11.23
N THR A 265 14.80 -7.24 -11.72
CA THR A 265 14.45 -7.13 -13.14
C THR A 265 13.59 -5.91 -13.40
N LEU A 266 14.06 -5.03 -14.29
CA LEU A 266 13.33 -3.87 -14.78
C LEU A 266 13.05 -4.09 -16.28
N ASN A 267 11.80 -4.32 -16.65
CA ASN A 267 11.36 -4.54 -18.03
C ASN A 267 10.42 -3.43 -18.48
N GLU A 268 10.73 -2.68 -19.53
CA GLU A 268 9.90 -1.55 -20.01
C GLU A 268 9.62 -0.50 -18.91
N VAL A 269 10.60 -0.29 -18.01
CA VAL A 269 10.47 0.65 -16.90
C VAL A 269 10.95 2.03 -17.35
N LYS A 270 10.14 3.05 -17.06
CA LYS A 270 10.42 4.46 -17.43
C LYS A 270 10.66 5.28 -16.19
N ILE A 271 11.91 5.66 -15.95
CA ILE A 271 12.34 6.46 -14.80
C ILE A 271 12.64 7.88 -15.25
N SER A 272 12.10 8.87 -14.55
CA SER A 272 12.35 10.28 -14.88
C SER A 272 12.37 11.20 -13.67
N LYS A 273 12.94 12.40 -13.83
CA LYS A 273 12.91 13.49 -12.82
C LYS A 273 13.54 13.12 -11.46
N VAL A 274 14.52 12.23 -11.49
CA VAL A 274 15.29 11.76 -10.32
C VAL A 274 16.75 12.20 -10.40
N ARG A 275 17.45 12.14 -9.27
CA ARG A 275 18.92 12.29 -9.20
C ARG A 275 19.62 11.01 -9.64
N VAL A 276 19.13 9.87 -9.13
CA VAL A 276 19.67 8.55 -9.46
C VAL A 276 18.57 7.74 -10.12
N GLY A 277 18.82 7.20 -11.31
CA GLY A 277 17.85 6.35 -12.00
C GLY A 277 17.65 5.03 -11.27
N VAL A 278 18.70 4.22 -11.28
CA VAL A 278 18.76 2.91 -10.63
C VAL A 278 20.03 2.83 -9.78
N ASP A 279 19.89 2.31 -8.58
CA ASP A 279 20.95 2.13 -7.60
C ASP A 279 20.88 0.70 -7.05
N VAL A 280 21.90 -0.12 -7.31
CA VAL A 280 21.94 -1.51 -6.86
C VAL A 280 23.22 -1.75 -6.07
N GLU A 281 23.08 -2.16 -4.82
CA GLU A 281 24.22 -2.40 -3.94
C GLU A 281 24.74 -3.85 -4.01
N LYS A 282 23.87 -4.84 -4.26
CA LYS A 282 24.19 -6.28 -4.25
C LYS A 282 23.27 -7.09 -5.21
N GLY A 283 23.70 -8.29 -5.57
CA GLY A 283 22.90 -9.26 -6.35
C GLY A 283 23.01 -9.06 -7.86
N THR A 284 21.97 -9.42 -8.61
CA THR A 284 21.95 -9.28 -10.07
C THR A 284 20.94 -8.22 -10.52
N LEU A 285 21.37 -7.30 -11.40
CA LEU A 285 20.50 -6.34 -12.09
C LEU A 285 20.27 -6.76 -13.55
N ILE A 286 19.01 -6.82 -13.96
CA ILE A 286 18.60 -7.00 -15.35
C ILE A 286 17.69 -5.85 -15.74
N MET A 287 18.16 -4.95 -16.60
CA MET A 287 17.33 -3.96 -17.27
C MET A 287 17.12 -4.38 -18.71
N LYS A 288 15.86 -4.51 -19.13
CA LYS A 288 15.51 -4.94 -20.49
C LYS A 288 14.27 -4.22 -21.02
N GLY A 289 13.96 -4.44 -22.30
CA GLY A 289 12.74 -4.00 -22.98
C GLY A 289 12.58 -2.49 -22.93
N GLU A 290 13.02 -1.76 -23.96
CA GLU A 290 12.86 -0.30 -24.14
C GLU A 290 12.80 0.56 -22.85
N SER A 291 13.66 0.25 -21.87
CA SER A 291 13.65 0.91 -20.57
C SER A 291 14.32 2.27 -20.71
N THR A 292 13.81 3.30 -20.02
CA THR A 292 14.35 4.66 -20.16
C THR A 292 14.66 5.27 -18.80
N ILE A 293 15.81 5.93 -18.69
CA ILE A 293 16.16 6.77 -17.55
C ILE A 293 16.39 8.20 -18.06
N SER A 294 15.64 9.16 -17.52
CA SER A 294 15.77 10.58 -17.85
C SER A 294 15.98 11.40 -16.57
N LEU A 295 17.23 11.73 -16.28
CA LEU A 295 17.60 12.44 -15.05
C LEU A 295 17.09 13.88 -15.07
N ALA A 296 16.75 14.40 -13.88
CA ALA A 296 16.30 15.79 -13.76
C ALA A 296 17.47 16.76 -13.96
N ASN A 297 17.17 17.96 -14.48
CA ASN A 297 18.07 19.11 -14.36
C ASN A 297 18.21 19.52 -12.90
N GLY A 298 19.39 19.33 -12.33
CA GLY A 298 19.71 19.79 -10.99
C GLY A 298 21.12 20.38 -10.93
N ASN A 299 21.38 21.12 -9.85
CA ASN A 299 22.72 21.67 -9.56
C ASN A 299 23.71 20.60 -9.06
N SER A 300 23.33 19.32 -9.06
CA SER A 300 24.07 18.19 -8.50
C SER A 300 24.29 17.11 -9.54
N TYR A 301 25.37 16.34 -9.38
CA TYR A 301 25.68 15.20 -10.26
C TYR A 301 24.57 14.15 -10.22
N GLY A 302 24.01 13.83 -11.40
CA GLY A 302 23.06 12.74 -11.58
C GLY A 302 23.75 11.44 -12.02
N VAL A 303 23.17 10.30 -11.65
CA VAL A 303 23.65 8.96 -12.02
C VAL A 303 22.54 8.17 -12.70
N GLY A 304 22.79 7.65 -13.89
CA GLY A 304 21.83 6.80 -14.60
C GLY A 304 21.61 5.49 -13.87
N VAL A 305 22.64 4.65 -13.88
CA VAL A 305 22.70 3.38 -13.14
C VAL A 305 23.97 3.35 -12.30
N TYR A 306 23.81 3.12 -10.99
CA TYR A 306 24.89 2.86 -10.06
C TYR A 306 24.94 1.37 -9.72
N VAL A 307 26.14 0.79 -9.83
CA VAL A 307 26.41 -0.63 -9.58
C VAL A 307 27.43 -0.73 -8.44
N GLY A 308 27.00 -1.30 -7.32
CA GLY A 308 27.83 -1.51 -6.13
C GLY A 308 28.91 -2.58 -6.32
N ASP A 309 29.91 -2.58 -5.43
CA ASP A 309 31.05 -3.49 -5.42
C ASP A 309 30.68 -4.97 -5.20
N LYS A 310 29.48 -5.22 -4.67
CA LYS A 310 28.92 -6.55 -4.36
C LYS A 310 27.85 -6.99 -5.37
N VAL A 311 27.67 -6.25 -6.46
CA VAL A 311 26.79 -6.68 -7.55
C VAL A 311 27.49 -7.77 -8.34
N GLU A 312 26.81 -8.91 -8.51
CA GLU A 312 27.32 -10.08 -9.22
C GLU A 312 27.33 -9.85 -10.73
N SER A 313 26.27 -9.23 -11.25
CA SER A 313 26.18 -8.84 -12.65
C SER A 313 25.15 -7.71 -12.85
N ALA A 314 25.39 -6.87 -13.85
CA ALA A 314 24.45 -5.86 -14.31
C ALA A 314 24.32 -5.96 -15.83
N THR A 315 23.13 -6.26 -16.33
CA THR A 315 22.83 -6.42 -17.75
C THR A 315 21.82 -5.37 -18.18
N LEU A 316 22.17 -4.53 -19.16
CA LEU A 316 21.31 -3.47 -19.70
C LEU A 316 21.06 -3.73 -21.19
N MET A 317 19.86 -4.19 -21.55
CA MET A 317 19.49 -4.58 -22.91
C MET A 317 18.33 -3.73 -23.43
N GLY A 318 18.58 -2.86 -24.42
CA GLY A 318 17.55 -1.94 -24.90
C GLY A 318 17.18 -0.88 -23.85
N THR A 319 18.17 -0.43 -23.08
CA THR A 319 18.02 0.66 -22.10
C THR A 319 18.56 1.96 -22.68
N THR A 320 17.80 3.04 -22.59
CA THR A 320 18.23 4.39 -22.97
C THR A 320 18.39 5.26 -21.73
N ILE A 321 19.59 5.82 -21.53
CA ILE A 321 19.87 6.73 -20.42
C ILE A 321 20.15 8.12 -20.99
N THR A 322 19.43 9.11 -20.47
CA THR A 322 19.52 10.51 -20.86
C THR A 322 19.64 11.40 -19.63
N GLY A 323 20.40 12.47 -19.77
CA GLY A 323 20.55 13.50 -18.74
C GLY A 323 20.91 14.83 -19.39
N GLN A 324 20.64 15.91 -18.68
CA GLN A 324 20.98 17.27 -19.08
C GLN A 324 21.98 17.84 -18.07
N ASN A 325 23.17 18.28 -18.54
CA ASN A 325 24.33 18.75 -17.76
C ASN A 325 24.96 17.74 -16.76
N LYS A 326 26.26 17.88 -16.44
CA LYS A 326 27.08 17.11 -15.45
C LYS A 326 26.45 15.79 -14.93
N TRP A 327 26.38 14.75 -15.76
CA TRP A 327 25.93 13.42 -15.35
C TRP A 327 26.92 12.35 -15.82
N LYS A 328 26.98 11.22 -15.10
CA LYS A 328 27.68 10.01 -15.53
C LYS A 328 26.62 8.96 -15.91
N GLY A 329 26.78 8.36 -17.09
CA GLY A 329 25.87 7.33 -17.58
C GLY A 329 25.90 6.07 -16.73
N GLU A 330 27.12 5.56 -16.48
CA GLU A 330 27.38 4.30 -15.75
C GLU A 330 28.55 4.50 -14.78
N TYR A 331 28.48 3.89 -13.59
CA TYR A 331 29.56 3.91 -12.59
C TYR A 331 29.65 2.53 -11.91
N GLY A 332 30.76 1.81 -12.17
CA GLY A 332 31.06 0.44 -11.73
C GLY A 332 31.79 -0.32 -12.85
N ASP A 333 32.62 -1.32 -12.53
CA ASP A 333 33.28 -2.17 -13.54
C ASP A 333 32.23 -3.08 -14.20
N ILE A 334 31.68 -2.66 -15.34
CA ILE A 334 30.74 -3.45 -16.13
C ILE A 334 31.53 -4.10 -17.27
N CYS A 335 31.57 -5.44 -17.30
CA CYS A 335 32.01 -6.18 -18.48
C CYS A 335 30.99 -5.96 -19.60
N GLY A 336 31.21 -4.93 -20.42
CA GLY A 336 30.38 -4.59 -21.56
C GLY A 336 30.46 -5.65 -22.67
N GLY A 337 29.32 -6.24 -23.00
CA GLY A 337 29.07 -6.87 -24.29
C GLY A 337 28.01 -6.05 -25.01
N CYS A 338 28.42 -5.38 -26.10
CA CYS A 338 27.59 -4.59 -27.01
C CYS A 338 26.44 -5.39 -27.63
#